data_AF-A0A5E4VMS2-F1
#
_entry.id   AF-A0A5E4VMS2-F1
#
_cell.length_a   1.000
_cell.length_b   1.000
_cell.length_c   1.000
_cell.angle_alpha   90.00
_cell.angle_beta   90.00
_cell.angle_gamma   90.00
#
_symmetry.space_group_name_H-M   'P 1'
#
loop_
_entity.id
_entity.type
_entity.pdbx_description
1 polymer ?
#
loop_
_entity_poly.entity_id
_entity_poly.type
_entity_poly.pdbx_seq_one_letter_code
_entity_poly.pdbx_strand_id
1 'polypeptide(L)'
;MPVDGFWSVSVYNAEGYYEPNDLNAYSLSSITAKKGGDGTVAIQFGGCNGKIANCLPIAKGWNYMVRLYRPRAAILNGAWKFPEASPQ
;
A
#
# COMPACT_ATOMS: atom_id res chain seq x y z
N MET A 1 7.95 -9.77 0.04
CA MET A 1 8.62 -8.68 -0.70
C MET A 1 10.11 -8.69 -0.38
N PRO A 2 11.02 -8.62 -1.38
CA PRO A 2 12.46 -8.78 -1.15
C PRO A 2 13.13 -7.44 -0.73
N VAL A 3 12.80 -6.97 0.47
CA VAL A 3 13.40 -5.78 1.11
C VAL A 3 14.02 -6.17 2.45
N ASP A 4 15.13 -5.54 2.83
CA ASP A 4 15.79 -5.79 4.13
C ASP A 4 15.42 -4.76 5.20
N GLY A 5 14.86 -3.62 4.80
CA GLY A 5 14.29 -2.64 5.72
C GLY A 5 12.79 -2.86 5.90
N PHE A 6 12.00 -2.00 5.26
CA PHE A 6 10.54 -2.09 5.26
C PHE A 6 10.00 -1.64 3.91
N TRP A 7 8.70 -1.77 3.72
CA TRP A 7 8.00 -1.17 2.59
C TRP A 7 6.87 -0.30 3.09
N SER A 8 6.45 0.68 2.29
CA SER A 8 5.21 1.42 2.50
C SER A 8 4.40 1.58 1.22
N VAL A 9 3.09 1.70 1.39
CA VAL A 9 2.11 2.03 0.35
C VAL A 9 1.34 3.25 0.84
N SER A 10 1.34 4.32 0.07
CA SER A 10 0.64 5.58 0.38
C SER A 10 -0.33 5.93 -0.73
N VAL A 11 -1.53 6.40 -0.39
CA VAL A 11 -2.53 6.90 -1.35
C VAL A 11 -2.47 8.42 -1.41
N TYR A 12 -2.57 8.96 -2.62
CA TYR A 12 -2.62 10.40 -2.89
C TYR A 12 -3.85 10.73 -3.74
N ASN A 13 -4.42 11.92 -3.58
CA ASN A 13 -5.42 12.47 -4.49
C ASN A 13 -4.82 12.82 -5.86
N ALA A 14 -5.65 13.32 -6.76
CA ALA A 14 -5.25 13.69 -8.12
C ALA A 14 -4.15 14.76 -8.15
N GLU A 15 -4.08 15.60 -7.12
CA GLU A 15 -3.12 16.68 -6.94
C GLU A 15 -1.81 16.21 -6.28
N GLY A 16 -1.73 14.94 -5.86
CA GLY A 16 -0.52 14.36 -5.25
C GLY A 16 -0.40 14.58 -3.73
N TYR A 17 -1.49 14.94 -3.04
CA TYR A 17 -1.53 15.15 -1.59
C TYR A 17 -2.31 14.03 -0.87
N TYR A 18 -2.13 13.96 0.45
CA TYR A 18 -3.02 13.17 1.31
C TYR A 18 -4.36 13.89 1.43
N GLU A 19 -5.43 13.22 1.00
CA GLU A 19 -6.81 13.70 1.14
C GLU A 19 -7.34 13.35 2.53
N PRO A 20 -7.68 14.33 3.38
CA PRO A 20 -8.29 14.08 4.68
C PRO A 20 -9.49 13.13 4.56
N ASN A 21 -9.58 12.16 5.47
CA ASN A 21 -10.67 11.20 5.51
C ASN A 21 -11.03 10.83 6.95
N ASP A 22 -12.25 10.36 7.16
CA ASP A 22 -12.80 10.06 8.49
C ASP A 22 -12.02 8.98 9.26
N LEU A 23 -11.23 8.16 8.55
CA LEU A 23 -10.42 7.10 9.15
C LEU A 23 -8.99 7.55 9.48
N ASN A 24 -8.62 8.79 9.13
CA ASN A 24 -7.26 9.32 9.23
C ASN A 24 -6.19 8.35 8.69
N ALA A 25 -6.53 7.64 7.61
CA ALA A 25 -5.73 6.56 7.03
C ALA A 25 -5.23 6.96 5.65
N TYR A 26 -3.90 7.00 5.48
CA TYR A 26 -3.27 7.45 4.22
C TYR A 26 -2.16 6.51 3.72
N SER A 27 -1.60 5.70 4.62
CA SER A 27 -0.50 4.80 4.29
C SER A 27 -0.49 3.55 5.14
N LEU A 28 0.08 2.49 4.59
CA LEU A 28 0.39 1.24 5.26
C LEU A 28 1.87 0.91 5.08
N SER A 29 2.42 0.14 6.00
CA SER A 29 3.79 -0.36 5.90
C SER A 29 3.88 -1.80 6.37
N SER A 30 5.00 -2.47 6.09
CA SER A 30 5.25 -3.80 6.67
C SER A 30 5.29 -3.82 8.21
N ILE A 31 5.37 -2.65 8.86
CA ILE A 31 5.37 -2.49 10.31
C ILE A 31 3.94 -2.36 10.85
N THR A 32 3.07 -1.66 10.13
CA THR A 32 1.71 -1.32 10.59
C THR A 32 0.62 -2.21 9.99
N ALA A 33 0.90 -2.87 8.86
CA ALA A 33 -0.08 -3.70 8.17
C ALA A 33 -0.31 -5.03 8.88
N LYS A 34 -1.56 -5.47 8.89
CA LYS A 34 -1.96 -6.79 9.39
C LYS A 34 -1.63 -7.86 8.35
N LYS A 35 -0.96 -8.93 8.78
CA LYS A 35 -0.62 -10.08 7.92
C LYS A 35 -1.71 -11.14 7.97
N GLY A 36 -1.96 -11.80 6.85
CA GLY A 36 -2.76 -13.02 6.77
C GLY A 36 -2.02 -14.23 7.36
N GLY A 37 -2.71 -15.37 7.46
CA GLY A 37 -2.13 -16.61 7.99
C GLY A 37 -0.99 -17.20 7.13
N ASP A 38 -0.95 -16.85 5.85
CA ASP A 38 0.12 -17.20 4.90
C ASP A 38 1.29 -16.17 4.90
N GLY A 39 1.24 -15.17 5.79
CA GLY A 39 2.22 -14.10 5.89
C GLY A 39 2.09 -13.03 4.80
N THR A 40 1.10 -13.10 3.91
CA THR A 40 0.82 -12.06 2.92
C THR A 40 0.12 -10.87 3.55
N VAL A 41 0.11 -9.74 2.84
CA VAL A 41 -0.63 -8.54 3.24
C VAL A 41 -1.56 -8.18 2.09
N ALA A 42 -2.85 -8.38 2.29
CA ALA A 42 -3.87 -7.82 1.41
C ALA A 42 -4.09 -6.34 1.77
N ILE A 43 -4.11 -5.47 0.75
CA ILE A 43 -4.41 -4.04 0.89
C ILE A 43 -5.65 -3.77 0.04
N GLN A 44 -6.66 -3.16 0.64
CA GLN A 44 -7.86 -2.73 -0.08
C GLN A 44 -7.82 -1.23 -0.30
N PHE A 45 -8.13 -0.81 -1.53
CA PHE A 45 -8.27 0.58 -1.90
C PHE A 45 -9.76 0.91 -2.07
N GLY A 46 -10.28 1.84 -1.27
CA GLY A 46 -11.69 2.22 -1.29
C GLY A 46 -12.64 1.24 -0.59
N GLY A 47 -13.91 1.65 -0.43
CA GLY A 47 -14.91 0.86 0.29
C GLY A 47 -14.63 0.70 1.79
N CYS A 48 -13.78 1.56 2.36
CA CYS A 48 -13.36 1.44 3.75
C CYS A 48 -14.46 1.89 4.72
N ASN A 49 -14.71 1.08 5.74
CA ASN A 49 -15.73 1.32 6.77
C ASN A 49 -15.15 1.25 8.21
N GLY A 50 -13.83 1.31 8.35
CA GLY A 50 -13.12 1.16 9.62
C GLY A 50 -13.02 -0.27 10.17
N LYS A 51 -13.67 -1.27 9.55
CA LYS A 51 -13.63 -2.69 9.97
C LYS A 51 -12.71 -3.55 9.11
N ILE A 52 -12.49 -3.14 7.86
CA ILE A 52 -11.61 -3.83 6.91
C ILE A 52 -10.16 -3.55 7.27
N ALA A 53 -9.40 -4.62 7.56
CA ALA A 53 -7.96 -4.51 7.80
C ALA A 53 -7.24 -3.98 6.56
N ASN A 54 -6.21 -3.16 6.76
CA ASN A 54 -5.36 -2.64 5.67
C ASN A 54 -6.15 -1.92 4.55
N CYS A 55 -7.25 -1.26 4.91
CA CYS A 55 -8.04 -0.49 3.97
C CYS A 55 -7.54 0.96 3.91
N LEU A 56 -7.27 1.45 2.71
CA LEU A 56 -6.91 2.83 2.44
C LEU A 56 -8.06 3.51 1.68
N PRO A 57 -8.71 4.53 2.25
CA PRO A 57 -9.66 5.36 1.54
C PRO A 57 -9.02 5.98 0.29
N ILE A 58 -9.82 6.13 -0.77
CA ILE A 58 -9.37 6.69 -2.05
C ILE A 58 -10.24 7.91 -2.41
N ALA A 59 -9.61 8.87 -3.08
CA ALA A 59 -10.29 10.02 -3.68
C ALA A 59 -10.53 9.78 -5.17
N LYS A 60 -11.34 10.63 -5.81
CA LYS A 60 -11.48 10.60 -7.28
C LYS A 60 -10.13 10.95 -7.92
N GLY A 61 -9.70 10.17 -8.92
CA GLY A 61 -8.43 10.41 -9.62
C GLY A 61 -7.18 10.08 -8.78
N TRP A 62 -7.34 9.29 -7.72
CA TRP A 62 -6.24 8.90 -6.85
C TRP A 62 -5.11 8.16 -7.58
N ASN A 63 -3.94 8.18 -6.96
CA ASN A 63 -2.82 7.30 -7.26
C ASN A 63 -2.23 6.75 -5.96
N TYR A 64 -1.31 5.80 -6.08
CA TYR A 64 -0.55 5.30 -4.93
C TYR A 64 0.92 5.17 -5.25
N MET A 65 1.73 5.27 -4.19
CA MET A 65 3.17 5.06 -4.29
C MET A 65 3.60 3.94 -3.36
N VAL A 66 4.36 3.01 -3.93
CA VAL A 66 5.07 1.97 -3.19
C VAL A 66 6.50 2.43 -2.98
N ARG A 67 6.96 2.45 -1.73
CA ARG A 67 8.35 2.73 -1.38
C ARG A 67 8.99 1.50 -0.77
N LEU A 68 10.17 1.15 -1.28
CA LEU A 68 10.93 -0.02 -0.86
C LEU A 68 12.22 0.46 -0.21
N TYR A 69 12.36 0.22 1.09
CA TYR A 69 13.51 0.67 1.87
C TYR A 69 14.52 -0.47 1.96
N ARG A 70 15.73 -0.25 1.41
CA ARG A 70 16.76 -1.28 1.20
C ARG A 70 16.25 -2.45 0.32
N PRO A 71 15.90 -2.20 -0.96
CA PRO A 71 15.48 -3.25 -1.88
C PRO A 71 16.65 -4.17 -2.23
N ARG A 72 16.40 -5.47 -2.32
CA ARG A 72 17.38 -6.44 -2.82
C ARG A 72 17.51 -6.33 -4.34
N ALA A 73 18.61 -6.86 -4.88
CA ALA A 73 18.94 -6.80 -6.31
C ALA A 73 17.82 -7.31 -7.24
N ALA A 74 17.02 -8.30 -6.80
CA ALA A 74 15.89 -8.83 -7.56
C ALA A 74 14.84 -7.78 -7.97
N ILE A 75 14.67 -6.72 -7.18
CA ILE A 75 13.80 -5.58 -7.55
C ILE A 75 14.48 -4.72 -8.61
N LEU A 76 15.76 -4.39 -8.39
CA LEU A 76 16.52 -3.46 -9.23
C LEU A 76 16.79 -4.04 -10.63
N ASN A 77 16.99 -5.35 -10.72
CA ASN A 77 17.21 -6.06 -11.98
C ASN A 77 15.92 -6.58 -12.63
N GLY A 78 14.76 -6.33 -12.03
CA GLY A 78 13.45 -6.70 -12.57
C GLY A 78 13.08 -8.18 -12.46
N ALA A 79 13.90 -9.03 -11.84
CA ALA A 79 13.58 -10.45 -11.60
C ALA A 79 12.36 -10.63 -10.67
N TRP A 80 12.06 -9.61 -9.86
CA TRP A 80 10.85 -9.52 -9.07
C TRP A 80 10.12 -8.21 -9.36
N LYS A 81 8.79 -8.28 -9.53
CA LYS A 81 7.92 -7.12 -9.74
C LYS A 81 6.89 -7.01 -8.63
N PHE A 82 6.53 -5.77 -8.28
CA PHE A 82 5.47 -5.49 -7.33
C PHE A 82 4.11 -5.85 -7.96
N PRO A 83 3.19 -6.50 -7.23
CA PRO A 83 1.85 -6.78 -7.73
C PRO A 83 1.03 -5.49 -7.87
N GLU A 84 0.48 -5.24 -9.06
CA GLU A 84 -0.33 -4.05 -9.30
C GLU A 84 -1.72 -4.17 -8.67
N ALA A 85 -2.27 -3.04 -8.22
CA ALA A 85 -3.65 -3.01 -7.76
C ALA A 85 -4.59 -3.36 -8.91
N SER A 86 -5.54 -4.27 -8.67
CA SER A 86 -6.52 -4.70 -9.66
C SER A 86 -7.92 -4.24 -9.22
N PRO A 87 -8.78 -3.77 -10.15
CA PRO A 87 -10.20 -3.59 -9.85
C PRO A 87 -10.82 -4.90 -9.38
N GLN A 88 -11.75 -4.83 -8.42
CA GLN A 88 -12.62 -5.94 -8.06
C GLN A 88 -13.93 -5.89 -8.85
#